data_AF-A0A5C7B8Z9-F1
#
_entry.id   AF-A0A5C7B8Z9-F1
#
_cell.length_a   1.000
_cell.length_b   1.000
_cell.length_c   1.000
_cell.angle_alpha   90.00
_cell.angle_beta   90.00
_cell.angle_gamma   90.00
#
_symmetry.space_group_name_H-M   'P 1'
#
loop_
_entity.id
_entity.type
_entity.pdbx_description
1 polymer ?
#
loop_
_entity_poly.entity_id
_entity_poly.type
_entity_poly.pdbx_seq_one_letter_code
_entity_poly.pdbx_strand_id
1 'polypeptide(L)' 'MIHTTIGLYSNGAYNVNGVDSSNLANHINYNIQKRPGRALIVDTFVVYKGIGCNDVLNSNIRNFIKIKKTEDTYPYK' A
#
# COMPACT_ATOMS: atom_id res chain seq x y z
N MET A 1 -7.83 7.08 13.02
CA MET A 1 -6.46 6.58 13.28
C MET A 1 -5.77 6.49 11.93
N ILE A 2 -4.50 6.86 11.81
CA ILE A 2 -3.81 6.86 10.51
C ILE A 2 -3.12 5.51 10.27
N HIS A 3 -3.48 4.85 9.19
CA HIS A 3 -2.83 3.64 8.69
C HIS A 3 -1.79 4.00 7.63
N THR A 4 -0.63 3.36 7.67
CA THR A 4 0.38 3.50 6.60
C THR A 4 0.05 2.52 5.49
N THR A 5 -0.22 3.03 4.29
CA THR A 5 -0.45 2.20 3.11
C THR A 5 0.70 2.37 2.12
N ILE A 6 1.15 1.27 1.52
CA ILE A 6 2.20 1.27 0.51
C ILE A 6 1.67 0.52 -0.71
N GLY A 7 1.67 1.20 -1.85
CA GLY A 7 1.39 0.61 -3.15
C GLY A 7 2.69 0.34 -3.89
N LEU A 8 3.08 -0.91 -4.06
CA LEU A 8 4.31 -1.34 -4.73
C LEU A 8 4.00 -1.86 -6.15
N TYR A 9 4.70 -1.33 -7.15
CA TYR A 9 4.60 -1.75 -8.55
C TYR A 9 5.62 -2.85 -8.86
N SER A 10 5.37 -3.63 -9.91
CA SER A 10 6.25 -4.73 -10.37
C SER A 10 7.65 -4.29 -10.80
N ASN A 11 7.85 -3.00 -11.06
CA ASN A 11 9.16 -2.41 -11.38
C ASN A 11 9.91 -1.89 -10.12
N GLY A 12 9.38 -2.10 -8.92
CA GLY A 12 10.01 -1.62 -7.68
C GLY A 12 9.63 -0.20 -7.26
N ALA A 13 8.98 0.59 -8.12
CA ALA A 13 8.45 1.88 -7.70
C ALA A 13 7.36 1.70 -6.65
N TYR A 14 7.27 2.61 -5.68
CA TYR A 14 6.24 2.54 -4.66
C TYR A 14 5.73 3.92 -4.23
N ASN A 15 4.48 3.96 -3.79
CA ASN A 15 3.84 5.14 -3.22
C ASN A 15 3.41 4.87 -1.78
N VAL A 16 3.69 5.79 -0.87
CA VAL A 16 3.35 5.69 0.56
C VAL A 16 2.30 6.73 0.91
N ASN A 17 1.18 6.31 1.49
CA ASN A 17 0.14 7.21 2.00
C ASN A 17 -0.13 6.94 3.47
N GLY A 18 -0.53 7.98 4.19
CA GLY A 18 -1.30 7.82 5.42
C GLY A 18 -2.78 7.86 5.07
N VAL A 19 -3.57 6.94 5.60
CA VAL A 19 -5.01 6.84 5.32
C VAL A 19 -5.74 6.77 6.65
N ASP A 20 -6.67 7.70 6.91
CA ASP A 20 -7.51 7.58 8.10
C ASP A 20 -8.37 6.30 8.03
N SER A 21 -8.56 5.66 9.18
CA SER A 21 -9.36 4.44 9.36
C SER A 21 -10.74 4.54 8.70
N SER A 22 -11.39 5.71 8.71
CA SER A 22 -12.70 5.89 8.08
C SER A 22 -12.66 5.68 6.56
N ASN A 23 -11.51 5.90 5.92
CA ASN A 23 -11.31 5.80 4.48
C ASN A 23 -10.55 4.54 4.06
N LEU A 24 -10.05 3.74 5.01
CA LEU A 24 -9.16 2.60 4.72
C LEU A 24 -9.84 1.55 3.83
N ALA A 25 -11.08 1.18 4.12
CA ALA A 25 -11.81 0.18 3.33
C ALA A 25 -11.97 0.61 1.88
N ASN A 26 -12.37 1.86 1.65
CA ASN A 26 -12.49 2.44 0.31
C ASN A 26 -11.14 2.49 -0.40
N HIS A 27 -10.07 2.85 0.32
CA HIS A 27 -8.71 2.86 -0.23
C HIS A 27 -8.27 1.46 -0.68
N ILE A 28 -8.50 0.42 0.13
CA ILE A 28 -8.17 -0.97 -0.21
C ILE A 28 -8.97 -1.41 -1.44
N ASN A 29 -10.29 -1.21 -1.43
CA ASN A 29 -11.16 -1.60 -2.55
C ASN A 29 -10.75 -0.95 -3.86
N TYR A 30 -10.49 0.36 -3.85
CA TYR A 30 -10.00 1.08 -5.01
C TYR A 30 -8.69 0.47 -5.55
N ASN A 31 -7.74 0.15 -4.66
CA ASN A 31 -6.46 -0.42 -5.07
C ASN A 31 -6.60 -1.78 -5.74
N ILE A 32 -7.39 -2.67 -5.14
CA ILE A 32 -7.62 -4.01 -5.69
C ILE A 32 -8.32 -3.91 -7.06
N GLN A 33 -9.34 -3.05 -7.18
CA GLN A 33 -10.16 -2.96 -8.40
C GLN A 33 -9.50 -2.17 -9.53
N LYS A 34 -8.80 -1.07 -9.21
CA LYS A 34 -8.29 -0.13 -10.21
C LYS A 34 -6.78 -0.26 -10.45
N ARG A 35 -6.06 -1.02 -9.62
CA ARG A 35 -4.60 -1.19 -9.71
C ARG A 35 -4.16 -2.65 -9.49
N PRO A 36 -4.65 -3.60 -10.31
CA PRO A 36 -4.36 -5.04 -10.12
C PRO A 36 -2.86 -5.38 -10.24
N GLY A 37 -2.08 -4.59 -10.98
CA GLY A 37 -0.61 -4.74 -11.08
C GLY A 37 0.18 -4.15 -9.91
N ARG A 38 -0.48 -3.74 -8.82
CA ARG A 38 0.14 -3.08 -7.67
C ARG A 38 -0.13 -3.89 -6.40
N ALA A 39 0.93 -4.32 -5.71
CA ALA A 39 0.79 -4.90 -4.37
C ALA A 39 0.39 -3.82 -3.36
N LEU A 40 -0.46 -4.18 -2.42
CA LEU A 40 -0.91 -3.30 -1.35
C LEU A 40 -0.46 -3.84 0.00
N ILE A 41 0.26 -3.00 0.73
CA ILE A 41 0.69 -3.23 2.11
C ILE A 41 -0.03 -2.21 2.99
N VAL A 42 -0.54 -2.64 4.14
CA VAL A 42 -1.18 -1.80 5.16
C VAL A 42 -0.56 -2.15 6.51
N ASP A 43 0.03 -1.17 7.18
CA ASP A 43 0.69 -1.32 8.48
C ASP A 43 1.58 -2.55 8.55
N THR A 44 2.45 -2.71 7.54
CA THR A 44 3.39 -3.83 7.36
C THR A 44 2.80 -5.17 6.91
N PHE A 45 1.47 -5.30 6.84
CA PHE A 45 0.79 -6.50 6.34
C PHE A 45 0.50 -6.40 4.84
N VAL A 46 0.79 -7.46 4.08
CA VAL A 46 0.41 -7.54 2.67
C VAL A 46 -1.08 -7.89 2.58
N VAL A 47 -1.89 -6.94 2.12
CA VAL A 47 -3.33 -7.10 1.94
C VAL A 47 -3.66 -7.62 0.54
N TYR A 48 -2.84 -7.27 -0.45
CA TYR A 48 -3.03 -7.71 -1.83
C TYR A 48 -1.68 -7.93 -2.52
N LYS A 49 -1.50 -9.11 -3.13
CA LYS A 49 -0.33 -9.41 -3.96
C LYS A 49 -0.67 -9.03 -5.41
N GLY A 50 -0.19 -7.87 -5.83
CA GLY A 50 -0.38 -7.39 -7.19
C GLY A 50 0.28 -8.33 -8.21
N ILE A 51 -0.29 -8.37 -9.42
CA ILE A 51 0.21 -9.19 -10.52
C ILE A 51 1.66 -8.81 -10.84
N GLY A 52 2.56 -9.80 -10.88
CA GLY A 52 3.98 -9.59 -11.19
C GLY A 52 4.79 -8.90 -10.08
N CYS A 53 4.25 -8.75 -8.87
CA CYS A 53 4.95 -8.07 -7.77
C CYS A 53 5.68 -9.03 -6.80
N ASN A 54 5.56 -10.35 -6.94
CA ASN A 54 6.05 -11.30 -5.94
C ASN A 54 7.54 -11.13 -5.60
N ASP A 55 8.40 -11.09 -6.62
CA ASP A 55 9.86 -11.02 -6.41
C ASP A 55 10.26 -9.70 -5.77
N VAL A 56 9.74 -8.59 -6.31
CA VAL A 56 9.99 -7.24 -5.80
C VAL A 56 9.44 -7.06 -4.40
N LEU A 57 8.27 -7.64 -4.09
CA LEU A 57 7.68 -7.60 -2.76
C LEU A 57 8.59 -8.29 -1.75
N ASN A 58 9.09 -9.48 -2.08
CA ASN A 58 10.02 -10.21 -1.21
C ASN A 58 11.32 -9.45 -0.97
N SER A 59 11.85 -8.77 -2.00
CA SER A 59 13.06 -7.94 -1.87
C SER A 59 12.85 -6.67 -1.04
N ASN A 60 11.64 -6.11 -1.00
CA ASN A 60 11.38 -4.79 -0.40
C ASN A 60 10.62 -4.81 0.92
N ILE A 61 9.93 -5.90 1.28
CA ILE A 61 9.02 -5.93 2.44
C ILE A 61 9.69 -5.52 3.76
N ARG A 62 10.96 -5.87 3.95
CA ARG A 62 11.73 -5.50 5.15
C ARG A 62 11.97 -3.99 5.27
N ASN A 63 12.04 -3.27 4.14
CA ASN A 63 12.21 -1.82 4.12
C ASN A 63 10.93 -1.11 4.57
N PHE A 64 9.77 -1.69 4.27
CA PHE A 64 8.47 -1.13 4.56
C PHE A 64 8.09 -1.14 6.03
N ILE A 65 8.69 -2.03 6.84
CA ILE A 65 8.48 -2.10 8.29
C ILE A 65 8.87 -0.80 9.00
N LYS A 66 9.82 -0.04 8.41
CA LYS A 66 10.34 1.21 8.98
C LYS A 66 9.53 2.44 8.60
N ILE A 67 8.57 2.30 7.67
CA ILE A 67 7.82 3.43 7.13
C ILE A 67 6.55 3.60 7.95
N LYS A 68 6.33 4.81 8.48
CA LYS A 68 5.13 5.16 9.23
C LYS A 68 4.64 6.55 8.84
N LYS A 69 3.33 6.67 8.61
CA LYS A 69 2.62 7.92 8.38
C LYS A 69 1.83 8.30 9.62
N THR A 70 1.82 9.59 9.94
CA THR A 70 1.14 10.17 11.10
C THR A 70 0.01 11.12 10.70
N GLU A 71 -0.14 11.40 9.42
CA GLU A 71 -1.13 12.31 8.85
C GLU A 71 -1.88 11.66 7.68
N ASP A 72 -3.12 12.10 7.44
CA ASP A 72 -3.93 11.61 6.34
C ASP A 72 -3.55 12.27 5.02
N THR A 73 -2.88 11.49 4.16
CA THR A 73 -2.52 11.86 2.79
C THR A 73 -3.37 11.10 1.76
N TYR A 74 -4.58 10.65 2.15
CA TYR A 74 -5.48 9.92 1.26
C TYR A 74 -5.72 10.72 -0.04
N PRO A 75 -5.36 10.17 -1.21
CA PRO A 75 -5.28 10.94 -2.46
C PRO A 75 -6.61 11.14 -3.19
N TYR A 76 -7.73 10.64 -2.66
CA TYR A 76 -9.05 10.66 -3.32
C TYR A 76 -10.07 11.51 -2.54
N LYS A 77 -9.60 12.60 -1.94
CA LYS A 77 -10.45 13.60 -1.30
C LYS A 77 -11.25 14.39 -2.33
#